data_AF-A0A1D2RS90-F1
#
_entry.id   AF-A0A1D2RS90-F1
#
_cell.length_a   1.000
_cell.length_b   1.000
_cell.length_c   1.000
_cell.angle_alpha   90.00
_cell.angle_beta   90.00
_cell.angle_gamma   90.00
#
_symmetry.space_group_name_H-M   'P 1'
#
loop_
_entity.id
_entity.type
_entity.pdbx_description
1 polymer ?
#
loop_
_entity_poly.entity_id
_entity_poly.type
_entity_poly.pdbx_seq_one_letter_code
_entity_poly.pdbx_strand_id
1 'polypeptide(L)'
;MAWNQPGKGNQDPWKGKDPGNEVEAFVNRLKGMFGGGGGGRGGRSSSPQGSFNPLPWLLGLFAIWLVFNSFRLMDERQRGVVLRFGEFNRIMTPGPNFKWPWPIESVYIVDATQVVEISDQVRVLTQDENLIDIKFNAQYRRDDPRLFLFGSVNPEQTLRDSAESAVREVVGRSTMDTVLFDRAALVIASQERLQESLNFYQTGLTVVNFNLQDARPPEEVKEAFDDAIAAREDKNRIENEARAYASKVVPEARGIAARLRTEAEGYRASAIARAEGDAERFSLLAAEYRKAPEVTRKRLYLETMQHVLAANPKVMAGDDNNILYLPLGGSTGNTGRGVPAEAPVLRLPATQAAPEPTPEPRDNRRQGGR
;
A
#
# COMPACT_ATOMS: atom_id res chain seq x y z
N MET A 1 -53.32 19.71 92.69
CA MET A 1 -52.75 21.04 92.39
C MET A 1 -52.71 21.20 90.89
N ALA A 2 -53.40 22.23 90.41
CA ALA A 2 -53.55 22.57 89.00
C ALA A 2 -52.25 23.16 88.44
N TRP A 3 -51.97 22.89 87.16
CA TRP A 3 -51.28 23.85 86.30
C TRP A 3 -51.94 23.82 84.91
N ASN A 4 -52.82 24.80 84.71
CA ASN A 4 -53.25 25.39 83.43
C ASN A 4 -51.99 26.06 82.80
N GLN A 5 -51.75 26.20 81.48
CA GLN A 5 -52.61 26.64 80.36
C GLN A 5 -51.75 26.64 79.04
N PRO A 6 -52.25 27.05 77.83
CA PRO A 6 -52.28 26.17 76.65
C PRO A 6 -51.75 26.76 75.30
N GLY A 7 -51.59 25.88 74.31
CA GLY A 7 -52.13 25.97 72.93
C GLY A 7 -51.69 27.07 71.94
N LYS A 8 -51.04 26.62 70.84
CA LYS A 8 -51.19 26.97 69.39
C LYS A 8 -49.81 26.88 68.73
N GLY A 9 -49.60 26.32 67.54
CA GLY A 9 -50.46 25.76 66.52
C GLY A 9 -49.56 25.36 65.33
N ASN A 10 -49.98 24.31 64.65
CA ASN A 10 -49.52 23.75 63.37
C ASN A 10 -48.67 24.68 62.47
N GLN A 11 -47.51 24.19 61.99
CA GLN A 11 -46.91 24.63 60.72
C GLN A 11 -45.99 23.54 60.12
N ASP A 12 -46.30 23.21 58.87
CA ASP A 12 -45.86 22.05 58.08
C ASP A 12 -44.35 22.01 57.74
N PRO A 13 -43.76 20.80 57.54
CA PRO A 13 -42.33 20.64 57.25
C PRO A 13 -41.94 20.78 55.77
N TRP A 14 -42.80 21.30 54.89
CA TRP A 14 -42.62 21.26 53.43
C TRP A 14 -42.78 22.62 52.74
N LYS A 15 -42.23 23.70 53.32
CA LYS A 15 -42.12 24.98 52.60
C LYS A 15 -40.71 25.17 52.04
N GLY A 16 -40.68 25.33 50.72
CA GLY A 16 -39.52 25.27 49.85
C GLY A 16 -38.35 26.17 50.26
N LYS A 17 -37.17 25.59 50.14
CA LYS A 17 -35.89 26.24 50.34
C LYS A 17 -35.56 27.05 49.08
N ASP A 18 -35.74 28.36 49.16
CA ASP A 18 -35.41 29.29 48.08
C ASP A 18 -33.89 29.23 47.78
N PRO A 19 -33.46 28.88 46.56
CA PRO A 19 -32.03 28.75 46.21
C PRO A 19 -31.31 30.10 46.10
N GLY A 20 -32.01 31.23 46.19
CA GLY A 20 -31.40 32.57 46.18
C GLY A 20 -30.60 32.90 47.44
N ASN A 21 -31.04 32.40 48.59
CA ASN A 21 -30.42 32.70 49.88
C ASN A 21 -29.10 31.94 50.11
N GLU A 22 -28.85 30.83 49.40
CA GLU A 22 -27.60 30.09 49.56
C GLU A 22 -26.43 30.79 48.85
N VAL A 23 -26.70 31.42 47.70
CA VAL A 23 -25.72 32.28 47.01
C VAL A 23 -25.50 33.57 47.80
N GLU A 24 -26.55 34.20 48.32
CA GLU A 24 -26.43 35.39 49.17
C GLU A 24 -25.74 35.10 50.51
N ALA A 25 -26.00 33.95 51.13
CA ALA A 25 -25.31 33.52 52.34
C ALA A 25 -23.84 33.16 52.07
N PHE A 26 -23.52 32.58 50.90
CA PHE A 26 -22.15 32.33 50.47
C PHE A 26 -21.40 33.64 50.21
N VAL A 27 -22.04 34.59 49.52
CA VAL A 27 -21.50 35.94 49.29
C VAL A 27 -21.30 36.67 50.61
N ASN A 28 -22.24 36.59 51.56
CA ASN A 28 -22.12 37.22 52.87
C ASN A 28 -21.08 36.54 53.77
N ARG A 29 -20.88 35.22 53.68
CA ARG A 29 -19.78 34.51 54.36
C ARG A 29 -18.42 34.84 53.75
N LEU A 30 -18.33 34.93 52.44
CA LEU A 30 -17.11 35.35 51.74
C LEU A 30 -16.77 36.81 52.07
N LYS A 31 -17.79 37.69 52.13
CA LYS A 31 -17.68 39.09 52.55
C LYS A 31 -17.34 39.23 54.03
N GLY A 32 -17.77 38.30 54.87
CA GLY A 32 -17.38 38.20 56.29
C GLY A 32 -15.96 37.67 56.52
N MET A 33 -15.44 36.83 55.62
CA MET A 33 -14.05 36.35 55.65
C MET A 33 -13.04 37.32 54.99
N PHE A 34 -13.48 38.16 54.05
CA PHE A 34 -12.67 39.21 53.41
C PHE A 34 -12.84 40.60 54.03
N GLY A 35 -13.85 40.79 54.89
CA GLY A 35 -14.05 41.99 55.69
C GLY A 35 -13.21 41.92 56.96
N GLY A 36 -11.96 42.39 56.85
CA GLY A 36 -10.96 42.37 57.92
C GLY A 36 -11.53 42.76 59.29
N GLY A 37 -11.29 41.89 60.26
CA GLY A 37 -11.53 42.14 61.66
C GLY A 37 -10.72 43.34 62.15
N GLY A 38 -11.44 44.31 62.71
CA GLY A 38 -10.91 45.44 63.45
C GLY A 38 -11.91 45.81 64.54
N GLY A 39 -11.89 45.08 65.65
CA GLY A 39 -12.63 45.44 66.85
C GLY A 39 -12.01 46.68 67.48
N GLY A 40 -12.77 47.76 67.61
CA GLY A 40 -12.27 49.03 68.15
C GLY A 40 -13.35 50.10 68.31
N ARG A 41 -14.13 49.94 69.38
CA ARG A 41 -15.02 50.88 70.10
C ARG A 41 -14.91 52.39 69.76
N GLY A 42 -16.06 52.97 69.37
CA GLY A 42 -16.50 54.31 69.84
C GLY A 42 -16.48 55.47 68.83
N GLY A 43 -17.61 56.20 68.76
CA GLY A 43 -17.59 57.64 68.46
C GLY A 43 -18.28 58.13 67.18
N ARG A 44 -19.49 58.67 67.38
CA ARG A 44 -20.31 59.62 66.60
C ARG A 44 -19.78 60.33 65.33
N SER A 45 -20.76 60.48 64.42
CA SER A 45 -21.09 61.61 63.53
C SER A 45 -20.41 61.77 62.16
N SER A 46 -21.32 61.88 61.17
CA SER A 46 -21.28 62.68 59.93
C SER A 46 -20.19 62.41 58.90
N SER A 47 -20.56 61.68 57.84
CA SER A 47 -20.44 62.04 56.41
C SER A 47 -20.80 60.81 55.57
N PRO A 48 -21.74 60.85 54.60
CA PRO A 48 -21.92 59.78 53.64
C PRO A 48 -20.86 59.93 52.54
N GLN A 49 -19.60 59.88 52.93
CA GLN A 49 -18.50 59.71 51.98
C GLN A 49 -18.18 58.23 52.04
N GLY A 50 -18.80 57.47 51.13
CA GLY A 50 -18.55 56.04 50.99
C GLY A 50 -17.04 55.84 50.92
N SER A 51 -16.46 55.35 52.02
CA SER A 51 -15.06 54.99 52.11
C SER A 51 -14.87 53.84 51.16
N PHE A 52 -14.56 54.18 49.91
CA PHE A 52 -14.16 53.26 48.87
C PHE A 52 -12.80 52.74 49.32
N ASN A 53 -12.81 51.73 50.19
CA ASN A 53 -11.60 51.07 50.62
C ASN A 53 -11.12 50.29 49.39
N PRO A 54 -10.08 50.75 48.67
CA PRO A 54 -9.74 50.19 47.37
C PRO A 54 -9.08 48.82 47.53
N LEU A 55 -8.61 48.48 48.74
CA LEU A 55 -7.92 47.23 49.05
C LEU A 55 -8.72 45.96 48.67
N PRO A 56 -9.96 45.73 49.14
CA PRO A 56 -10.72 44.53 48.75
C PRO A 56 -11.03 44.46 47.24
N TRP A 57 -11.21 45.61 46.58
CA TRP A 57 -11.39 45.66 45.13
C TRP A 57 -10.10 45.36 44.37
N LEU A 58 -8.96 45.88 44.82
CA LEU A 58 -7.63 45.58 44.29
C LEU A 58 -7.27 44.10 44.50
N LEU A 59 -7.58 43.54 45.67
CA LEU A 59 -7.34 42.13 45.98
C LEU A 59 -8.24 41.21 45.15
N GLY A 60 -9.51 41.59 44.98
CA GLY A 60 -10.43 40.89 44.07
C GLY A 60 -9.98 40.93 42.61
N LEU A 61 -9.56 42.11 42.13
CA LEU A 61 -9.05 42.29 40.77
C LEU A 61 -7.72 41.55 40.56
N PHE A 62 -6.85 41.52 41.56
CA PHE A 62 -5.61 40.74 41.56
C PHE A 62 -5.89 39.23 41.55
N ALA A 63 -6.87 38.76 42.35
CA ALA A 63 -7.28 37.36 42.34
C ALA A 63 -7.87 36.95 40.98
N ILE A 64 -8.73 37.78 40.38
CA ILE A 64 -9.26 37.56 39.04
C ILE A 64 -8.14 37.54 38.00
N TRP A 65 -7.17 38.46 38.11
CA TRP A 65 -6.01 38.51 37.24
C TRP A 65 -5.14 37.25 37.35
N LEU A 66 -4.91 36.73 38.57
CA LEU A 66 -4.17 35.49 38.79
C LEU A 66 -4.89 34.29 38.15
N VAL A 67 -6.21 34.16 38.33
CA VAL A 67 -7.00 33.06 37.76
C VAL A 67 -6.98 33.11 36.24
N PHE A 68 -7.15 34.31 35.64
CA PHE A 68 -7.16 34.47 34.19
C PHE A 68 -5.77 34.24 33.57
N ASN A 69 -4.69 34.60 34.28
CA ASN A 69 -3.32 34.32 33.83
C ASN A 69 -2.98 32.82 33.93
N SER A 70 -3.58 32.14 34.90
CA SER A 70 -3.28 30.75 35.23
C SER A 70 -3.85 29.74 34.23
N PHE A 71 -4.98 30.05 33.58
CA PHE A 71 -5.60 29.15 32.61
C PHE A 71 -5.00 29.33 31.20
N ARG A 72 -4.56 28.22 30.59
CA ARG A 72 -4.10 28.20 29.20
C ARG A 72 -4.70 26.99 28.48
N LEU A 73 -5.21 27.23 27.27
CA LEU A 73 -5.61 26.17 26.35
C LEU A 73 -4.47 25.91 25.36
N MET A 74 -4.13 24.65 25.17
CA MET A 74 -3.12 24.19 24.23
C MET A 74 -3.82 23.43 23.10
N ASP A 75 -3.40 23.69 21.87
CA ASP A 75 -3.88 22.99 20.68
C ASP A 75 -3.33 21.54 20.63
N GLU A 76 -3.99 20.66 19.88
CA GLU A 76 -3.63 19.24 19.74
C GLU A 76 -2.22 19.03 19.15
N ARG A 77 -1.74 20.00 18.37
CA ARG A 77 -0.41 19.95 17.75
C ARG A 77 0.70 20.50 18.64
N GLN A 78 0.33 21.15 19.75
CA GLN A 78 1.23 21.90 20.62
C GLN A 78 1.50 21.17 21.92
N ARG A 79 2.75 21.20 22.36
CA ARG A 79 3.16 20.78 23.71
C ARG A 79 3.84 21.95 24.41
N GLY A 80 3.41 22.21 25.64
CA GLY A 80 3.98 23.28 26.46
C GLY A 80 5.05 22.72 27.41
N VAL A 81 6.27 23.22 27.38
CA VAL A 81 7.28 22.91 28.38
C VAL A 81 7.23 23.96 29.48
N VAL A 82 6.92 23.53 30.70
CA VAL A 82 6.79 24.41 31.86
C VAL A 82 8.08 24.39 32.66
N LEU A 83 8.67 25.57 32.81
CA LEU A 83 9.76 25.82 33.75
C LEU A 83 9.20 26.45 35.02
N ARG A 84 9.70 26.01 36.17
CA ARG A 84 9.45 26.64 37.46
C ARG A 84 10.76 27.18 38.00
N PHE A 85 10.83 28.49 38.22
CA PHE A 85 12.09 29.18 38.59
C PHE A 85 13.29 28.83 37.68
N GLY A 86 13.04 28.54 36.40
CA GLY A 86 14.07 28.14 35.43
C GLY A 86 14.39 26.65 35.36
N GLU A 87 13.91 25.82 36.30
CA GLU A 87 14.07 24.37 36.25
C GLU A 87 12.88 23.70 35.54
N PHE A 88 13.15 22.64 34.76
CA PHE A 88 12.11 21.85 34.13
C PHE A 88 11.20 21.19 35.17
N ASN A 89 9.89 21.44 35.08
CA ASN A 89 8.92 20.83 35.98
C ASN A 89 8.06 19.77 35.30
N ARG A 90 7.43 20.11 34.16
CA ARG A 90 6.45 19.26 33.49
C ARG A 90 6.21 19.65 32.03
N ILE A 91 5.67 18.69 31.27
CA ILE A 91 5.15 18.90 29.91
C ILE A 91 3.63 18.99 29.99
N MET A 92 3.06 20.04 29.41
CA MET A 92 1.62 20.23 29.23
C MET A 92 1.17 19.46 27.99
N THR A 93 0.20 18.58 28.19
CA THR A 93 -0.48 17.83 27.12
C THR A 93 -1.54 18.71 26.45
N PRO A 94 -2.03 18.35 25.24
CA PRO A 94 -3.15 19.05 24.62
C PRO A 94 -4.36 19.23 25.55
N GLY A 95 -5.07 20.36 25.41
CA GLY A 95 -6.24 20.69 26.20
C GLY A 95 -6.02 21.74 27.29
N PRO A 96 -6.94 21.82 28.28
CA PRO A 96 -6.90 22.85 29.32
C PRO A 96 -5.81 22.54 30.35
N ASN A 97 -4.82 23.43 30.46
CA ASN A 97 -3.75 23.31 31.42
C ASN A 97 -3.71 24.48 32.40
N PHE A 98 -3.36 24.17 33.65
CA PHE A 98 -3.18 25.14 34.71
C PHE A 98 -1.70 25.43 34.93
N LYS A 99 -1.30 26.69 34.74
CA LYS A 99 0.04 27.17 35.08
C LYS A 99 -0.01 28.12 36.27
N TRP A 100 1.04 28.16 37.07
CA TRP A 100 1.16 29.22 38.07
C TRP A 100 1.40 30.57 37.37
N PRO A 101 0.84 31.67 37.90
CA PRO A 101 1.03 32.99 37.34
C PRO A 101 2.51 33.41 37.40
N TRP A 102 2.91 34.25 36.44
CA TRP A 102 4.25 34.81 36.39
C TRP A 102 4.54 35.57 37.71
N PRO A 103 5.72 35.41 38.35
CA PRO A 103 7.01 34.92 37.83
C PRO A 103 7.37 33.46 38.18
N ILE A 104 6.47 32.68 38.78
CA ILE A 104 6.82 31.35 39.31
C ILE A 104 6.99 30.31 38.20
N GLU A 105 6.11 30.34 37.18
CA GLU A 105 6.15 29.42 36.03
C GLU A 105 6.19 30.17 34.68
N SER A 106 7.05 29.71 33.78
CA SER A 106 7.11 30.13 32.37
C SER A 106 6.84 28.94 31.45
N VAL A 107 6.13 29.17 30.35
CA VAL A 107 5.72 28.11 29.41
C VAL A 107 6.28 28.41 28.02
N TYR A 108 7.02 27.46 27.45
CA TYR A 108 7.47 27.48 26.07
C TYR A 108 6.62 26.50 25.25
N ILE A 109 6.10 26.95 24.11
CA ILE A 109 5.19 26.14 23.27
C ILE A 109 5.99 25.63 22.08
N VAL A 110 5.89 24.33 21.81
CA VAL A 110 6.54 23.66 20.68
C VAL A 110 5.51 22.83 19.91
N ASP A 111 5.49 22.95 18.59
CA ASP A 111 4.61 22.13 17.74
C ASP A 111 5.20 20.73 17.56
N ALA A 112 4.73 19.79 18.38
CA ALA A 112 5.25 18.42 18.43
C ALA A 112 4.69 17.54 17.31
N THR A 113 3.46 17.78 16.84
CA THR A 113 2.78 16.89 15.88
C THR A 113 3.01 17.30 14.42
N GLN A 114 3.63 18.44 14.16
CA GLN A 114 3.92 18.90 12.81
C GLN A 114 5.17 18.20 12.25
N VAL A 115 5.02 17.59 11.08
CA VAL A 115 6.15 17.12 10.28
C VAL A 115 6.70 18.30 9.51
N VAL A 116 7.99 18.57 9.70
CA VAL A 116 8.71 19.62 9.00
C VAL A 116 9.70 18.98 8.04
N GLU A 117 9.85 19.59 6.89
CA GLU A 117 10.73 19.13 5.83
C GLU A 117 11.94 20.04 5.75
N ILE A 118 13.13 19.44 5.68
CA ILE A 118 14.39 20.12 5.41
C ILE A 118 15.05 19.47 4.21
N SER A 119 15.49 20.30 3.27
CA SER A 119 16.29 19.85 2.13
C SER A 119 17.64 20.55 2.12
N ASP A 120 18.63 19.80 1.66
CA ASP A 120 19.98 20.31 1.43
C ASP A 120 20.66 19.52 0.32
N GLN A 121 21.81 20.00 -0.12
CA GLN A 121 22.65 19.34 -1.10
C GLN A 121 24.07 19.19 -0.58
N VAL A 122 24.65 18.01 -0.80
CA VAL A 122 26.00 17.69 -0.37
C VAL A 122 26.77 17.09 -1.54
N ARG A 123 27.97 17.63 -1.74
CA ARG A 123 28.95 17.07 -2.67
C ARG A 123 29.78 16.02 -1.93
N VAL A 124 29.81 14.81 -2.47
CA VAL A 124 30.46 13.65 -1.84
C VAL A 124 31.26 12.85 -2.87
N LEU A 125 32.29 12.17 -2.38
CA LEU A 125 33.07 11.21 -3.16
C LEU A 125 32.59 9.81 -2.76
N THR A 126 32.23 9.00 -3.75
CA THR A 126 31.86 7.59 -3.55
C THR A 126 33.10 6.70 -3.33
N GLN A 127 32.87 5.43 -2.98
CA GLN A 127 33.93 4.45 -2.78
C GLN A 127 34.81 4.24 -4.03
N ASP A 128 34.22 4.41 -5.22
CA ASP A 128 34.87 4.26 -6.53
C ASP A 128 35.35 5.60 -7.11
N GLU A 129 35.62 6.58 -6.24
CA GLU A 129 36.25 7.88 -6.58
C GLU A 129 35.43 8.77 -7.53
N ASN A 130 34.10 8.59 -7.57
CA ASN A 130 33.21 9.45 -8.34
C ASN A 130 32.70 10.61 -7.49
N LEU A 131 32.84 11.84 -8.02
CA LEU A 131 32.35 13.05 -7.37
C LEU A 131 30.90 13.30 -7.79
N ILE A 132 29.99 13.29 -6.82
CA ILE A 132 28.55 13.47 -7.08
C ILE A 132 27.92 14.49 -6.15
N ASP A 133 26.94 15.21 -6.69
CA ASP A 133 26.08 16.11 -5.94
C ASP A 133 24.78 15.38 -5.59
N ILE A 134 24.57 15.14 -4.30
CA ILE A 134 23.37 14.47 -3.79
C ILE A 134 22.52 15.50 -3.08
N LYS A 135 21.28 15.62 -3.52
CA LYS A 135 20.25 16.36 -2.80
C LYS A 135 19.51 15.40 -1.90
N PHE A 136 19.25 15.77 -0.66
CA PHE A 136 18.49 14.94 0.26
C PHE A 136 17.38 15.75 0.91
N ASN A 137 16.43 15.01 1.44
CA ASN A 137 15.24 15.53 2.09
C ASN A 137 14.97 14.73 3.36
N ALA A 138 14.99 15.41 4.50
CA ALA A 138 14.66 14.80 5.78
C ALA A 138 13.34 15.38 6.29
N GLN A 139 12.40 14.49 6.60
CA GLN A 139 11.16 14.83 7.26
C GLN A 139 11.27 14.42 8.72
N TYR A 140 11.11 15.37 9.62
CA TYR A 140 11.26 15.14 11.06
C TYR A 140 10.07 15.65 11.84
N ARG A 141 9.92 15.10 13.03
CA ARG A 141 8.92 15.52 14.02
C ARG A 141 9.59 15.76 15.36
N ARG A 142 9.08 16.75 16.10
CA ARG A 142 9.55 17.13 17.44
C ARG A 142 8.84 16.25 18.47
N ASP A 143 9.39 15.09 18.78
CA ASP A 143 8.73 14.11 19.66
C ASP A 143 8.88 14.49 21.14
N ASP A 144 10.11 14.81 21.56
CA ASP A 144 10.39 15.29 22.92
C ASP A 144 10.64 16.81 22.93
N PRO A 145 9.66 17.63 23.36
CA PRO A 145 9.80 19.08 23.39
C PRO A 145 10.78 19.57 24.46
N ARG A 146 11.09 18.75 25.50
CA ARG A 146 12.09 19.11 26.52
C ARG A 146 13.49 19.04 25.91
N LEU A 147 13.81 17.92 25.28
CA LEU A 147 15.12 17.72 24.64
C LEU A 147 15.31 18.68 23.45
N PHE A 148 14.24 18.97 22.72
CA PHE A 148 14.30 19.96 21.64
C PHE A 148 14.69 21.36 22.12
N LEU A 149 14.19 21.81 23.28
CA LEU A 149 14.47 23.15 23.79
C LEU A 149 15.79 23.26 24.58
N PHE A 150 16.21 22.18 25.26
CA PHE A 150 17.30 22.24 26.23
C PHE A 150 18.43 21.23 25.99
N GLY A 151 18.26 20.27 25.08
CA GLY A 151 19.27 19.25 24.79
C GLY A 151 20.40 19.76 23.91
N SER A 152 20.05 20.51 22.84
CA SER A 152 21.02 21.15 21.94
C SER A 152 20.73 22.64 21.79
N VAL A 153 21.76 23.44 21.53
CA VAL A 153 21.65 24.90 21.32
C VAL A 153 20.80 25.21 20.08
N ASN A 154 21.02 24.48 18.98
CA ASN A 154 20.32 24.66 17.71
C ASN A 154 19.99 23.29 17.09
N PRO A 155 18.89 22.64 17.51
CA PRO A 155 18.55 21.28 17.08
C PRO A 155 18.35 21.17 15.56
N GLU A 156 17.83 22.21 14.91
CA GLU A 156 17.61 22.21 13.45
C GLU A 156 18.93 22.28 12.66
N GLN A 157 19.92 23.04 13.14
CA GLN A 157 21.25 23.06 12.53
C GLN A 157 21.98 21.73 12.78
N THR A 158 21.91 21.20 14.00
CA THR A 158 22.47 19.89 14.33
C THR A 158 21.86 18.79 13.45
N LEU A 159 20.55 18.85 13.15
CA LEU A 159 19.90 17.94 12.22
C LEU A 159 20.48 18.05 10.81
N ARG A 160 20.65 19.28 10.29
CA ARG A 160 21.23 19.52 8.96
C ARG A 160 22.65 18.96 8.87
N ASP A 161 23.51 19.30 9.82
CA ASP A 161 24.91 18.88 9.86
C ASP A 161 25.03 17.35 10.05
N SER A 162 24.15 16.76 10.87
CA SER A 162 24.11 15.30 11.09
C SER A 162 23.59 14.56 9.85
N ALA A 163 22.60 15.11 9.15
CA ALA A 163 22.08 14.53 7.91
C ALA A 163 23.13 14.57 6.81
N GLU A 164 23.83 15.70 6.67
CA GLU A 164 24.96 15.85 5.73
C GLU A 164 26.07 14.83 6.03
N SER A 165 26.41 14.67 7.32
CA SER A 165 27.42 13.71 7.77
C SER A 165 27.00 12.25 7.54
N ALA A 166 25.74 11.90 7.83
CA ALA A 166 25.21 10.56 7.61
C ALA A 166 25.19 10.20 6.12
N VAL A 167 24.75 11.12 5.25
CA VAL A 167 24.80 10.94 3.79
C VAL A 167 26.25 10.77 3.32
N ARG A 168 27.18 11.60 3.80
CA ARG A 168 28.61 11.46 3.48
C ARG A 168 29.19 10.11 3.88
N GLU A 169 28.87 9.62 5.07
CA GLU A 169 29.39 8.33 5.55
C GLU A 169 28.83 7.16 4.72
N VAL A 170 27.52 7.14 4.49
CA VAL A 170 26.85 6.03 3.79
C VAL A 170 27.21 6.01 2.31
N VAL A 171 27.21 7.17 1.66
CA VAL A 171 27.56 7.28 0.24
C VAL A 171 29.05 7.08 0.01
N GLY A 172 29.92 7.59 0.90
CA GLY A 172 31.36 7.41 0.78
C GLY A 172 31.81 5.94 0.93
N ARG A 173 30.99 5.10 1.56
CA ARG A 173 31.18 3.64 1.65
C ARG A 173 30.50 2.85 0.53
N SER A 174 29.77 3.53 -0.36
CA SER A 174 28.99 2.91 -1.43
C SER A 174 29.59 3.23 -2.78
N THR A 175 29.41 2.35 -3.74
CA THR A 175 29.81 2.59 -5.14
C THR A 175 28.79 3.49 -5.84
N MET A 176 29.22 4.14 -6.92
CA MET A 176 28.33 4.97 -7.74
C MET A 176 27.12 4.19 -8.26
N ASP A 177 27.32 2.92 -8.68
CA ASP A 177 26.23 2.05 -9.16
C ASP A 177 25.12 1.88 -8.11
N THR A 178 25.50 1.63 -6.85
CA THR A 178 24.53 1.50 -5.74
C THR A 178 23.80 2.83 -5.49
N VAL A 179 24.51 3.96 -5.57
CA VAL A 179 23.91 5.28 -5.35
C VAL A 179 22.94 5.69 -6.47
N LEU A 180 23.11 5.17 -7.68
CA LEU A 180 22.21 5.45 -8.80
C LEU A 180 21.02 4.49 -8.84
N PHE A 181 21.27 3.20 -8.65
CA PHE A 181 20.27 2.16 -8.92
C PHE A 181 19.69 1.51 -7.66
N ASP A 182 20.46 1.37 -6.58
CA ASP A 182 20.05 0.66 -5.35
C ASP A 182 19.97 1.59 -4.13
N ARG A 183 19.19 2.66 -4.29
CA ARG A 183 19.05 3.74 -3.31
C ARG A 183 18.25 3.38 -2.08
N ALA A 184 17.37 2.39 -2.18
CA ALA A 184 16.49 2.01 -1.08
C ALA A 184 17.29 1.57 0.15
N ALA A 185 18.34 0.76 -0.06
CA ALA A 185 19.24 0.34 1.01
C ALA A 185 19.99 1.53 1.64
N LEU A 186 20.45 2.48 0.81
CA LEU A 186 21.17 3.67 1.27
C LEU A 186 20.28 4.62 2.08
N VAL A 187 19.01 4.79 1.68
CA VAL A 187 18.02 5.59 2.40
C VAL A 187 17.84 5.04 3.81
N ILE A 188 17.63 3.73 3.95
CA ILE A 188 17.41 3.07 5.24
C ILE A 188 18.65 3.23 6.12
N ALA A 189 19.84 2.91 5.59
CA ALA A 189 21.09 3.05 6.32
C ALA A 189 21.35 4.50 6.75
N SER A 190 21.07 5.49 5.88
CA SER A 190 21.23 6.90 6.21
C SER A 190 20.25 7.38 7.28
N GLN A 191 19.00 6.90 7.24
CA GLN A 191 18.00 7.21 8.26
C GLN A 191 18.40 6.66 9.63
N GLU A 192 18.89 5.41 9.69
CA GLU A 192 19.37 4.80 10.93
C GLU A 192 20.56 5.58 11.51
N ARG A 193 21.56 5.91 10.67
CA ARG A 193 22.74 6.70 11.07
C ARG A 193 22.39 8.11 11.53
N LEU A 194 21.43 8.74 10.84
CA LEU A 194 20.92 10.05 11.22
C LEU A 194 20.21 9.99 12.58
N GLN A 195 19.34 9.00 12.81
CA GLN A 195 18.65 8.86 14.08
C GLN A 195 19.62 8.54 15.23
N GLU A 196 20.63 7.71 14.99
CA GLU A 196 21.69 7.44 15.97
C GLU A 196 22.44 8.74 16.36
N SER A 197 22.81 9.55 15.36
CA SER A 197 23.47 10.84 15.58
C SER A 197 22.57 11.82 16.35
N LEU A 198 21.28 11.92 16.00
CA LEU A 198 20.32 12.79 16.69
C LEU A 198 20.07 12.39 18.14
N ASN A 199 20.09 11.08 18.41
CA ASN A 199 19.96 10.53 19.76
C ASN A 199 21.23 10.83 20.58
N PHE A 200 22.41 10.71 19.97
CA PHE A 200 23.68 11.04 20.62
C PHE A 200 23.74 12.52 21.05
N TYR A 201 23.31 13.43 20.18
CA TYR A 201 23.22 14.87 20.48
C TYR A 201 21.98 15.27 21.31
N GLN A 202 21.14 14.30 21.69
CA GLN A 202 19.95 14.50 22.53
C GLN A 202 19.02 15.62 22.01
N THR A 203 18.83 15.68 20.69
CA THR A 203 18.06 16.76 20.04
C THR A 203 16.54 16.64 20.24
N GLY A 204 16.03 15.49 20.68
CA GLY A 204 14.58 15.24 20.82
C GLY A 204 13.81 15.16 19.50
N LEU A 205 14.54 15.06 18.38
CA LEU A 205 13.99 14.94 17.02
C LEU A 205 13.90 13.48 16.60
N THR A 206 12.77 13.13 15.97
CA THR A 206 12.55 11.82 15.36
C THR A 206 12.40 11.98 13.86
N VAL A 207 13.21 11.26 13.10
CA VAL A 207 13.14 11.23 11.63
C VAL A 207 12.00 10.33 11.21
N VAL A 208 11.01 10.90 10.52
CA VAL A 208 9.85 10.18 10.00
C VAL A 208 10.17 9.53 8.67
N ASN A 209 10.77 10.31 7.77
CA ASN A 209 11.15 9.85 6.44
C ASN A 209 12.44 10.53 6.01
N PHE A 210 13.29 9.80 5.30
CA PHE A 210 14.51 10.30 4.70
C PHE A 210 14.50 9.92 3.22
N ASN A 211 14.75 10.87 2.33
CA ASN A 211 14.78 10.62 0.89
C ASN A 211 16.06 11.19 0.30
N LEU A 212 16.74 10.41 -0.52
CA LEU A 212 17.79 10.89 -1.41
C LEU A 212 17.15 11.21 -2.76
N GLN A 213 17.31 12.44 -3.23
CA GLN A 213 16.92 12.86 -4.58
C GLN A 213 17.99 12.47 -5.60
N ASP A 214 17.67 12.60 -6.88
CA ASP A 214 18.52 12.14 -7.98
C ASP A 214 19.93 12.76 -7.95
N ALA A 215 20.93 11.90 -7.77
CA ALA A 215 22.33 12.20 -8.05
C ALA A 215 22.50 12.33 -9.56
N ARG A 216 22.94 13.49 -10.04
CA ARG A 216 23.22 13.71 -11.46
C ARG A 216 24.72 13.58 -11.69
N PRO A 217 25.17 12.69 -12.61
CA PRO A 217 26.55 12.67 -13.05
C PRO A 217 26.97 14.03 -13.64
N PRO A 218 28.26 14.42 -13.58
CA PRO A 218 28.77 15.56 -14.31
C PRO A 218 28.48 15.46 -15.82
N GLU A 219 28.22 16.59 -16.47
CA GLU A 219 27.86 16.60 -17.90
C GLU A 219 28.96 16.02 -18.80
N GLU A 220 30.21 16.11 -18.36
CA GLU A 220 31.41 15.67 -19.07
C GLU A 220 31.43 14.15 -19.37
N VAL A 221 30.80 13.34 -18.51
CA VAL A 221 30.84 11.86 -18.61
C VAL A 221 29.50 11.25 -18.98
N LYS A 222 28.47 12.06 -19.18
CA LYS A 222 27.10 11.60 -19.38
C LYS A 222 26.96 10.60 -20.53
N GLU A 223 27.60 10.86 -21.67
CA GLU A 223 27.51 10.00 -22.85
C GLU A 223 28.02 8.57 -22.59
N ALA A 224 29.15 8.44 -21.88
CA ALA A 224 29.71 7.13 -21.53
C ALA A 224 28.81 6.37 -20.53
N PHE A 225 28.13 7.09 -19.63
CA PHE A 225 27.15 6.50 -18.72
C PHE A 225 25.89 6.05 -19.45
N ASP A 226 25.38 6.87 -20.38
CA ASP A 226 24.21 6.53 -21.18
C ASP A 226 24.50 5.26 -22.03
N ASP A 227 25.71 5.12 -22.57
CA ASP A 227 26.16 3.89 -23.26
C ASP A 227 26.23 2.67 -22.34
N ALA A 228 26.78 2.83 -21.13
CA ALA A 228 26.83 1.75 -20.13
C ALA A 228 25.43 1.30 -19.67
N ILE A 229 24.49 2.23 -19.54
CA ILE A 229 23.08 1.94 -19.23
C ILE A 229 22.44 1.16 -20.39
N ALA A 230 22.61 1.63 -21.62
CA ALA A 230 22.10 0.95 -22.81
C ALA A 230 22.64 -0.48 -22.92
N ALA A 231 23.94 -0.68 -22.70
CA ALA A 231 24.56 -2.02 -22.69
C ALA A 231 23.99 -2.93 -21.59
N ARG A 232 23.70 -2.38 -20.40
CA ARG A 232 23.10 -3.15 -19.28
C ARG A 232 21.64 -3.49 -19.56
N GLU A 233 20.87 -2.58 -20.16
CA GLU A 233 19.52 -2.84 -20.62
C GLU A 233 19.49 -3.91 -21.69
N ASP A 234 20.40 -3.84 -22.66
CA ASP A 234 20.57 -4.85 -23.70
C ASP A 234 20.91 -6.23 -23.12
N LYS A 235 21.83 -6.29 -22.14
CA LYS A 235 22.11 -7.53 -21.40
C LYS A 235 20.84 -8.09 -20.76
N ASN A 236 20.11 -7.27 -20.00
CA ASN A 236 18.90 -7.70 -19.31
C ASN A 236 17.82 -8.15 -20.29
N ARG A 237 17.68 -7.45 -21.42
CA ARG A 237 16.78 -7.81 -22.52
C ARG A 237 17.14 -9.17 -23.09
N ILE A 238 18.40 -9.41 -23.45
CA ILE A 238 18.87 -10.70 -23.98
C ILE A 238 18.67 -11.82 -22.96
N GLU A 239 18.96 -11.60 -21.67
CA GLU A 239 18.71 -12.59 -20.63
C GLU A 239 17.22 -12.93 -20.51
N ASN A 240 16.34 -11.92 -20.54
CA ASN A 240 14.90 -12.11 -20.48
C ASN A 240 14.36 -12.82 -21.73
N GLU A 241 14.85 -12.46 -22.92
CA GLU A 241 14.53 -13.14 -24.18
C GLU A 241 14.97 -14.62 -24.14
N ALA A 242 16.17 -14.91 -23.64
CA ALA A 242 16.67 -16.26 -23.48
C ALA A 242 15.83 -17.07 -22.47
N ARG A 243 15.46 -16.47 -21.35
CA ARG A 243 14.56 -17.09 -20.35
C ARG A 243 13.17 -17.34 -20.93
N ALA A 244 12.63 -16.40 -21.70
CA ALA A 244 11.34 -16.55 -22.37
C ALA A 244 11.37 -17.67 -23.40
N TYR A 245 12.45 -17.75 -24.21
CA TYR A 245 12.67 -18.82 -25.16
C TYR A 245 12.74 -20.19 -24.47
N ALA A 246 13.54 -20.31 -23.40
CA ALA A 246 13.63 -21.54 -22.61
C ALA A 246 12.28 -21.93 -21.99
N SER A 247 11.56 -20.94 -21.45
CA SER A 247 10.23 -21.13 -20.85
C SER A 247 9.16 -21.50 -21.88
N LYS A 248 9.38 -21.24 -23.17
CA LYS A 248 8.51 -21.70 -24.27
C LYS A 248 8.87 -23.11 -24.74
N VAL A 249 10.14 -23.34 -25.06
CA VAL A 249 10.60 -24.58 -25.69
C VAL A 249 10.52 -25.78 -24.76
N VAL A 250 10.87 -25.61 -23.48
CA VAL A 250 10.89 -26.75 -22.53
C VAL A 250 9.48 -27.30 -22.27
N PRO A 251 8.45 -26.49 -21.97
CA PRO A 251 7.07 -26.99 -21.83
C PRO A 251 6.49 -27.54 -23.13
N GLU A 252 6.79 -26.93 -24.27
CA GLU A 252 6.32 -27.41 -25.58
C GLU A 252 6.89 -28.80 -25.88
N ALA A 253 8.20 -28.99 -25.72
CA ALA A 253 8.85 -30.29 -25.89
C ALA A 253 8.31 -31.34 -24.91
N ARG A 254 8.07 -30.98 -23.65
CA ARG A 254 7.43 -31.87 -22.66
C ARG A 254 5.99 -32.22 -23.05
N GLY A 255 5.23 -31.27 -23.59
CA GLY A 255 3.87 -31.48 -24.07
C GLY A 255 3.81 -32.43 -25.26
N ILE A 256 4.74 -32.28 -26.22
CA ILE A 256 4.86 -33.18 -27.37
C ILE A 256 5.25 -34.59 -26.89
N ALA A 257 6.23 -34.71 -26.00
CA ALA A 257 6.65 -35.99 -25.45
C ALA A 257 5.51 -36.69 -24.68
N ALA A 258 4.75 -35.95 -23.87
CA ALA A 258 3.60 -36.47 -23.15
C ALA A 258 2.50 -36.93 -24.12
N ARG A 259 2.18 -36.12 -25.14
CA ARG A 259 1.19 -36.49 -26.18
C ARG A 259 1.57 -37.76 -26.90
N LEU A 260 2.81 -37.85 -27.39
CA LEU A 260 3.32 -39.02 -28.10
C LEU A 260 3.24 -40.28 -27.23
N ARG A 261 3.58 -40.15 -25.94
CA ARG A 261 3.46 -41.25 -24.98
C ARG A 261 2.00 -41.69 -24.80
N THR A 262 1.08 -40.75 -24.60
CA THR A 262 -0.35 -41.05 -24.47
C THR A 262 -0.94 -41.66 -25.74
N GLU A 263 -0.56 -41.18 -26.92
CA GLU A 263 -0.96 -41.77 -28.21
C GLU A 263 -0.43 -43.21 -28.35
N ALA A 264 0.83 -43.46 -27.99
CA ALA A 264 1.41 -44.80 -28.02
C ALA A 264 0.73 -45.75 -27.02
N GLU A 265 0.45 -45.28 -25.80
CA GLU A 265 -0.29 -46.03 -24.78
C GLU A 265 -1.73 -46.33 -25.23
N GLY A 266 -2.42 -45.34 -25.83
CA GLY A 266 -3.75 -45.49 -26.39
C GLY A 266 -3.80 -46.47 -27.56
N TYR A 267 -2.81 -46.41 -28.47
CA TYR A 267 -2.67 -47.36 -29.57
C TYR A 267 -2.44 -48.78 -29.05
N ARG A 268 -1.52 -48.94 -28.08
CA ARG A 268 -1.26 -50.23 -27.44
C ARG A 268 -2.51 -50.81 -26.79
N ALA A 269 -3.22 -50.01 -25.99
CA ALA A 269 -4.46 -50.45 -25.34
C ALA A 269 -5.54 -50.82 -26.35
N SER A 270 -5.69 -50.03 -27.42
CA SER A 270 -6.64 -50.31 -28.50
C SER A 270 -6.30 -51.60 -29.26
N ALA A 271 -5.01 -51.85 -29.53
CA ALA A 271 -4.55 -53.07 -30.20
C ALA A 271 -4.81 -54.31 -29.35
N ILE A 272 -4.52 -54.24 -28.05
CA ILE A 272 -4.79 -55.34 -27.09
C ILE A 272 -6.30 -55.60 -27.00
N ALA A 273 -7.12 -54.56 -26.79
CA ALA A 273 -8.56 -54.71 -26.67
C ALA A 273 -9.22 -55.26 -27.95
N ARG A 274 -8.74 -54.87 -29.13
CA ARG A 274 -9.20 -55.46 -30.41
C ARG A 274 -8.83 -56.94 -30.50
N ALA A 275 -7.59 -57.29 -30.18
CA ALA A 275 -7.13 -58.68 -30.21
C ALA A 275 -7.90 -59.56 -29.22
N GLU A 276 -8.13 -59.08 -28.00
CA GLU A 276 -8.94 -59.75 -26.98
C GLU A 276 -10.39 -59.91 -27.42
N GLY A 277 -11.00 -58.84 -27.95
CA GLY A 277 -12.38 -58.88 -28.47
C GLY A 277 -12.54 -59.85 -29.66
N ASP A 278 -11.57 -59.90 -30.57
CA ASP A 278 -11.56 -60.85 -31.68
C ASP A 278 -11.40 -62.30 -31.20
N ALA A 279 -10.52 -62.53 -30.22
CA ALA A 279 -10.31 -63.84 -29.61
C ALA A 279 -11.56 -64.33 -28.84
N GLU A 280 -12.17 -63.45 -28.05
CA GLU A 280 -13.41 -63.75 -27.32
C GLU A 280 -14.54 -64.05 -28.30
N ARG A 281 -14.73 -63.20 -29.32
CA ARG A 281 -15.71 -63.42 -30.40
C ARG A 281 -15.49 -64.77 -31.09
N PHE A 282 -14.24 -65.12 -31.39
CA PHE A 282 -13.91 -66.41 -32.00
C PHE A 282 -14.24 -67.58 -31.07
N SER A 283 -13.92 -67.48 -29.78
CA SER A 283 -14.18 -68.53 -28.80
C SER A 283 -15.68 -68.81 -28.62
N LEU A 284 -16.50 -67.75 -28.55
CA LEU A 284 -17.96 -67.84 -28.47
C LEU A 284 -18.54 -68.47 -29.74
N LEU A 285 -18.07 -68.03 -30.91
CA LEU A 285 -18.50 -68.58 -32.19
C LEU A 285 -18.12 -70.06 -32.33
N ALA A 286 -16.91 -70.45 -31.91
CA ALA A 286 -16.45 -71.83 -31.94
C ALA A 286 -17.27 -72.73 -31.01
N ALA A 287 -17.68 -72.23 -29.84
CA ALA A 287 -18.55 -72.96 -28.91
C ALA A 287 -19.94 -73.23 -29.53
N GLU A 288 -20.54 -72.23 -30.19
CA GLU A 288 -21.83 -72.40 -30.86
C GLU A 288 -21.75 -73.25 -32.13
N TYR A 289 -20.67 -73.10 -32.92
CA TYR A 289 -20.44 -73.93 -34.10
C TYR A 289 -20.34 -75.42 -33.77
N ARG A 290 -19.76 -75.77 -32.62
CA ARG A 290 -19.70 -77.16 -32.12
C ARG A 290 -21.09 -77.73 -31.77
N LYS A 291 -22.05 -76.90 -31.36
CA LYS A 291 -23.42 -77.34 -31.05
C LYS A 291 -24.25 -77.56 -32.32
N ALA A 292 -24.12 -76.67 -33.32
CA ALA A 292 -24.91 -76.73 -34.55
C ALA A 292 -24.12 -76.20 -35.77
N PRO A 293 -23.43 -77.07 -36.53
CA PRO A 293 -22.47 -76.63 -37.54
C PRO A 293 -23.11 -76.07 -38.83
N GLU A 294 -24.19 -76.66 -39.33
CA GLU A 294 -24.79 -76.25 -40.62
C GLU A 294 -25.48 -74.88 -40.55
N VAL A 295 -26.26 -74.64 -39.49
CA VAL A 295 -26.98 -73.38 -39.28
C VAL A 295 -26.01 -72.21 -39.04
N THR A 296 -24.94 -72.45 -38.28
CA THR A 296 -23.95 -71.41 -37.97
C THR A 296 -23.15 -71.02 -39.22
N ARG A 297 -22.76 -71.98 -40.06
CA ARG A 297 -22.06 -71.70 -41.34
C ARG A 297 -22.94 -70.90 -42.30
N LYS A 298 -24.19 -71.32 -42.48
CA LYS A 298 -25.14 -70.63 -43.37
C LYS A 298 -25.42 -69.21 -42.88
N ARG A 299 -25.60 -69.00 -41.57
CA ARG A 299 -25.75 -67.67 -40.97
C ARG A 299 -24.54 -66.79 -41.24
N LEU A 300 -23.33 -67.27 -40.96
CA LEU A 300 -22.10 -66.51 -41.17
C LEU A 300 -21.92 -66.10 -42.65
N TYR A 301 -22.22 -67.01 -43.58
CA TYR A 301 -22.18 -66.73 -45.01
C TYR A 301 -23.19 -65.65 -45.42
N LEU A 302 -24.44 -65.74 -44.93
CA LEU A 302 -25.45 -64.73 -45.25
C LEU A 302 -25.13 -63.38 -44.61
N GLU A 303 -24.63 -63.34 -43.36
CA GLU A 303 -24.21 -62.09 -42.69
C GLU A 303 -23.02 -61.43 -43.39
N THR A 304 -22.02 -62.22 -43.80
CA THR A 304 -20.86 -61.70 -44.56
C THR A 304 -21.27 -61.22 -45.95
N MET A 305 -22.10 -61.96 -46.68
CA MET A 305 -22.66 -61.51 -47.96
C MET A 305 -23.50 -60.25 -47.78
N GLN A 306 -24.31 -60.17 -46.73
CA GLN A 306 -25.08 -58.96 -46.41
C GLN A 306 -24.16 -57.76 -46.16
N HIS A 307 -23.08 -57.92 -45.38
CA HIS A 307 -22.13 -56.83 -45.14
C HIS A 307 -21.40 -56.38 -46.42
N VAL A 308 -20.92 -57.33 -47.22
CA VAL A 308 -20.20 -57.03 -48.48
C VAL A 308 -21.12 -56.41 -49.53
N LEU A 309 -22.35 -56.93 -49.66
CA LEU A 309 -23.34 -56.39 -50.60
C LEU A 309 -23.91 -55.04 -50.14
N ALA A 310 -23.97 -54.77 -48.84
CA ALA A 310 -24.35 -53.45 -48.31
C ALA A 310 -23.25 -52.40 -48.51
N ALA A 311 -21.98 -52.79 -48.43
CA ALA A 311 -20.84 -51.90 -48.65
C ALA A 311 -20.58 -51.59 -50.14
N ASN A 312 -21.13 -52.40 -51.06
CA ASN A 312 -21.00 -52.16 -52.49
C ASN A 312 -22.12 -51.23 -53.01
N PRO A 313 -21.79 -50.10 -53.64
CA PRO A 313 -22.81 -49.22 -54.22
C PRO A 313 -23.50 -49.92 -55.40
N LYS A 314 -24.83 -50.00 -55.34
CA LYS A 314 -25.64 -50.68 -56.38
C LYS A 314 -25.75 -49.80 -57.62
N VAL A 315 -25.28 -50.30 -58.76
CA VAL A 315 -25.41 -49.65 -60.08
C VAL A 315 -26.55 -50.33 -60.84
N MET A 316 -27.58 -49.57 -61.23
CA MET A 316 -28.67 -50.05 -62.10
C MET A 316 -28.48 -49.46 -63.50
N ALA A 317 -28.45 -50.29 -64.53
CA ALA A 317 -28.46 -49.87 -65.93
C ALA A 317 -29.90 -49.95 -66.48
N GLY A 318 -30.44 -48.84 -67.00
CA GLY A 318 -31.69 -48.81 -67.75
C GLY A 318 -31.43 -49.06 -69.24
N ASP A 319 -32.35 -49.74 -69.91
CA ASP A 319 -32.21 -50.30 -71.27
C ASP A 319 -32.20 -49.26 -72.41
N ASP A 320 -31.71 -48.05 -72.16
CA ASP A 320 -31.43 -47.05 -73.19
C ASP A 320 -30.30 -46.12 -72.72
N ASN A 321 -29.07 -46.54 -73.00
CA ASN A 321 -27.79 -45.81 -73.07
C ASN A 321 -27.53 -44.58 -72.15
N ASN A 322 -28.15 -44.48 -70.98
CA ASN A 322 -27.88 -43.45 -69.98
C ASN A 322 -27.70 -44.08 -68.60
N ILE A 323 -26.45 -44.17 -68.14
CA ILE A 323 -26.08 -44.68 -66.81
C ILE A 323 -26.33 -43.56 -65.80
N LEU A 324 -27.51 -43.54 -65.19
CA LEU A 324 -27.81 -42.61 -64.11
C LEU A 324 -27.25 -43.15 -62.79
N TYR A 325 -26.18 -42.53 -62.30
CA TYR A 325 -25.59 -42.84 -60.99
C TYR A 325 -26.48 -42.27 -59.89
N LEU A 326 -27.48 -43.05 -59.45
CA LEU A 326 -28.31 -42.70 -58.30
C LEU A 326 -27.80 -43.47 -57.06
N PRO A 327 -27.07 -42.82 -56.14
CA PRO A 327 -26.73 -43.43 -54.86
C PRO A 327 -28.00 -43.55 -54.02
N LEU A 328 -28.71 -44.68 -54.16
CA LEU A 328 -29.81 -45.04 -53.29
C LEU A 328 -29.24 -45.76 -52.06
N GLY A 329 -28.62 -44.99 -51.18
CA GLY A 329 -28.21 -45.37 -49.82
C GLY A 329 -28.84 -44.39 -48.85
N GLY A 330 -29.93 -44.81 -48.21
CA GLY A 330 -30.82 -43.95 -47.43
C GLY A 330 -30.13 -43.17 -46.33
N SER A 331 -30.42 -41.87 -46.32
CA SER A 331 -30.44 -41.05 -45.12
C SER A 331 -31.49 -41.59 -44.16
N THR A 332 -31.07 -42.16 -43.03
CA THR A 332 -31.90 -42.23 -41.82
C THR A 332 -31.19 -41.44 -40.73
N GLY A 333 -31.86 -40.37 -40.30
CA GLY A 333 -31.32 -39.34 -39.46
C GLY A 333 -30.98 -39.81 -38.05
N ASN A 334 -29.88 -39.27 -37.54
CA ASN A 334 -29.75 -38.95 -36.14
C ASN A 334 -29.60 -37.44 -35.99
N THR A 335 -30.72 -36.77 -35.76
CA THR A 335 -30.78 -35.40 -35.28
C THR A 335 -30.25 -35.35 -33.85
N GLY A 336 -29.00 -34.93 -33.69
CA GLY A 336 -28.34 -34.79 -32.39
C GLY A 336 -27.21 -33.75 -32.42
N ARG A 337 -27.60 -32.46 -32.52
CA ARG A 337 -26.95 -31.26 -31.95
C ARG A 337 -25.41 -31.16 -32.04
N GLY A 338 -24.91 -30.32 -32.96
CA GLY A 338 -23.54 -29.77 -32.87
C GLY A 338 -23.04 -29.05 -34.11
N VAL A 339 -23.18 -27.71 -34.11
CA VAL A 339 -22.44 -26.70 -34.91
C VAL A 339 -22.70 -26.70 -36.45
N PRO A 340 -23.08 -25.56 -37.07
CA PRO A 340 -23.18 -25.48 -38.53
C PRO A 340 -21.78 -25.62 -39.15
N ALA A 341 -21.55 -26.71 -39.89
CA ALA A 341 -20.40 -26.83 -40.77
C ALA A 341 -20.62 -25.94 -41.99
N GLU A 342 -19.92 -24.82 -42.01
CA GLU A 342 -19.69 -23.97 -43.17
C GLU A 342 -19.09 -24.80 -44.30
N ALA A 343 -19.56 -24.60 -45.53
CA ALA A 343 -19.12 -25.34 -46.70
C ALA A 343 -17.60 -25.18 -46.92
N PRO A 344 -16.87 -26.22 -47.35
CA PRO A 344 -15.48 -26.06 -47.75
C PRO A 344 -15.43 -25.22 -49.02
N VAL A 345 -15.08 -23.95 -48.87
CA VAL A 345 -14.69 -23.11 -49.99
C VAL A 345 -13.40 -23.72 -50.54
N LEU A 346 -13.46 -24.27 -51.75
CA LEU A 346 -12.28 -24.57 -52.55
C LEU A 346 -11.54 -23.25 -52.81
N ARG A 347 -10.66 -22.86 -51.88
CA ARG A 347 -9.63 -21.87 -52.16
C ARG A 347 -8.60 -22.58 -53.02
N LEU A 348 -8.61 -22.25 -54.31
CA LEU A 348 -7.44 -22.39 -55.17
C LEU A 348 -6.22 -21.86 -54.39
N PRO A 349 -5.06 -22.53 -54.43
CA PRO A 349 -3.86 -21.97 -53.84
C PRO A 349 -3.66 -20.57 -54.42
N ALA A 350 -3.55 -19.58 -53.55
CA ALA A 350 -3.17 -18.24 -53.98
C ALA A 350 -1.85 -18.39 -54.73
N THR A 351 -1.84 -18.01 -56.01
CA THR A 351 -0.61 -17.66 -56.71
C THR A 351 0.13 -16.72 -55.76
N GLN A 352 1.27 -17.16 -55.25
CA GLN A 352 2.18 -16.28 -54.54
C GLN A 352 2.52 -15.17 -55.53
N ALA A 353 2.01 -13.96 -55.26
CA ALA A 353 2.61 -12.78 -55.82
C ALA A 353 4.08 -12.81 -55.38
N ALA A 354 4.99 -12.75 -56.35
CA ALA A 354 6.41 -12.59 -56.07
C ALA A 354 6.59 -11.41 -55.10
N PRO A 355 7.51 -11.51 -54.12
CA PRO A 355 7.77 -10.39 -53.22
C PRO A 355 8.17 -9.17 -54.06
N GLU A 356 7.44 -8.06 -53.86
CA GLU A 356 7.88 -6.76 -54.34
C GLU A 356 9.30 -6.49 -53.83
N PRO A 357 10.22 -6.02 -54.68
CA PRO A 357 11.54 -5.62 -54.23
C PRO A 357 11.39 -4.45 -53.26
N THR A 358 11.92 -4.63 -52.04
CA THR A 358 12.05 -3.57 -51.05
C THR A 358 12.80 -2.39 -51.68
N PRO A 359 12.29 -1.15 -51.62
CA PRO A 359 13.06 0.00 -52.08
C PRO A 359 14.28 0.16 -51.17
N GLU A 360 15.47 0.00 -51.75
CA GLU A 360 16.73 0.28 -51.07
C GLU A 360 16.73 1.70 -50.46
N PRO A 361 17.33 1.91 -49.28
CA PRO A 361 17.54 3.25 -48.76
C PRO A 361 18.44 3.99 -49.74
N ARG A 362 17.97 5.13 -50.25
CA ARG A 362 18.78 6.05 -51.06
C ARG A 362 20.03 6.43 -50.27
N ASP A 363 21.16 5.87 -50.68
CA ASP A 363 22.50 6.23 -50.22
C ASP A 363 22.75 7.69 -50.57
N ASN A 364 22.52 8.58 -49.61
CA ASN A 364 22.69 10.02 -49.78
C ASN A 364 24.17 10.40 -49.58
N ARG A 365 25.07 9.72 -50.30
CA ARG A 365 26.44 10.20 -50.52
C ARG A 365 26.39 11.33 -51.54
N ARG A 366 26.08 12.53 -51.05
CA ARG A 366 26.43 13.75 -51.76
C ARG A 366 27.94 13.82 -51.90
N GLN A 367 28.38 13.63 -53.13
CA GLN A 367 29.56 14.29 -53.67
C GLN A 367 29.53 15.77 -53.27
N GLY A 368 30.45 16.15 -52.39
CA GLY A 368 30.88 17.53 -52.18
C GLY A 368 32.36 17.58 -52.49
N GLY A 369 32.69 17.65 -53.78
CA GLY A 369 34.01 18.07 -54.24
C GLY A 369 33.98 19.55 -54.55
N ARG A 370 34.56 20.36 -53.67
CA ARG A 370 35.49 21.46 -53.94
C ARG A 370 35.83 22.20 -52.65
#